data_AF-A0A0L7KV71-F1
#
_entry.id   AF-A0A0L7KV71-F1
#
_cell.length_a   1.000
_cell.length_b   1.000
_cell.length_c   1.000
_cell.angle_alpha   90.00
_cell.angle_beta   90.00
_cell.angle_gamma   90.00
#
_symmetry.space_group_name_H-M   'P 1'
#
loop_
_entity.id
_entity.type
_entity.pdbx_description
1 polymer ?
#
loop_
_entity_poly.entity_id
_entity_poly.type
_entity_poly.pdbx_seq_one_letter_code
_entity_poly.pdbx_strand_id
1 'polypeptide(L)' 'ACDKFLYCAEGVPNEHSCPPGLYFDEDSSNCDWKESVNRKCDQITKGFAVNSEYPASTSSTHI' A
#
# COMPACT_ATOMS: atom_id res chain seq x y z
N ALA A 1 7.32 1.70 5.98
CA ALA A 1 6.87 0.35 6.37
C ALA A 1 5.45 0.18 5.85
N CYS A 2 5.14 -0.95 5.21
CA CYS A 2 3.86 -1.14 4.53
C CYS A 2 2.88 -2.05 5.24
N ASP A 3 3.44 -2.82 6.14
CA ASP A 3 2.84 -3.48 7.27
C ASP A 3 2.44 -2.49 8.39
N LYS A 4 2.51 -1.17 8.19
CA LYS A 4 2.16 -0.18 9.21
C LYS A 4 1.28 0.93 8.65
N PHE A 5 0.35 1.38 9.48
CA PHE A 5 -0.54 2.49 9.20
C PHE A 5 -0.78 3.34 10.44
N LEU A 6 -1.17 4.59 10.22
CA LEU A 6 -1.58 5.51 11.28
C LEU A 6 -3.09 5.56 11.31
N TYR A 7 -3.67 5.47 12.49
CA TYR A 7 -5.08 5.73 12.71
C TYR A 7 -5.24 6.75 13.83
N CYS A 8 -6.23 7.62 13.70
CA CYS A 8 -6.53 8.61 14.72
C CYS A 8 -7.53 8.00 15.71
N ALA A 9 -7.16 7.92 16.98
CA ALA A 9 -8.06 7.59 18.07
C ALA A 9 -8.14 8.79 19.01
N GLU A 10 -9.35 9.32 19.24
CA GLU A 10 -9.58 10.49 20.11
C GLU A 10 -8.75 11.74 19.73
N GLY A 11 -8.47 11.91 18.43
CA GLY A 11 -7.62 13.01 17.93
C GLY A 11 -6.13 12.79 18.12
N VAL A 12 -5.71 11.64 18.64
CA VAL A 12 -4.30 11.24 18.79
C VAL A 12 -3.92 10.27 17.67
N PRO A 13 -2.85 10.54 16.90
CA PRO A 13 -2.35 9.60 15.91
C PRO A 13 -1.68 8.41 16.61
N ASN A 14 -2.13 7.20 16.26
CA ASN A 14 -1.61 5.95 16.77
C ASN A 14 -1.05 5.12 15.61
N GLU A 15 0.11 4.51 15.80
CA GLU A 15 0.69 3.56 14.85
C GLU A 15 0.14 2.17 15.12
N HIS A 16 -0.40 1.54 14.07
CA HIS A 16 -0.77 0.14 14.09
C HIS A 16 0.07 -0.62 13.06
N SER A 17 0.40 -1.87 13.40
CA SER A 17 1.08 -2.78 12.47
C SER A 17 0.13 -3.90 12.06
N CYS A 18 0.12 -4.24 10.78
CA CYS A 18 -0.54 -5.40 10.23
C CYS A 18 0.15 -6.69 10.71
N PRO A 19 -0.59 -7.81 10.76
CA PRO A 19 0.01 -9.12 10.97
C PRO A 19 1.15 -9.41 9.97
N PRO A 20 2.14 -10.24 10.35
CA PRO A 20 3.24 -10.59 9.45
C PRO A 20 2.74 -11.14 8.12
N GLY A 21 3.22 -10.58 7.01
CA GLY A 21 2.85 -10.99 5.65
C GLY A 21 1.65 -10.23 5.05
N LEU A 22 0.99 -9.37 5.83
CA LEU A 22 -0.08 -8.50 5.34
C LEU A 22 0.36 -7.04 5.23
N TYR A 23 -0.30 -6.31 4.35
CA TYR A 23 -0.02 -4.95 3.95
C TYR A 23 -1.27 -4.11 4.19
N PHE A 24 -1.11 -2.89 4.69
CA PHE A 24 -2.25 -2.01 4.87
C PHE A 24 -2.75 -1.50 3.51
N ASP A 25 -4.01 -1.79 3.23
CA ASP A 25 -4.78 -1.28 2.11
C ASP A 25 -5.57 -0.04 2.53
N GLU A 26 -5.26 1.08 1.89
CA GLU A 26 -5.90 2.38 2.15
C GLU A 26 -7.33 2.41 1.57
N ASP A 27 -7.60 1.63 0.52
CA ASP A 27 -8.90 1.60 -0.15
C ASP A 27 -9.94 0.86 0.70
N SER A 28 -9.56 -0.29 1.28
CA SER A 28 -10.42 -1.04 2.21
C SER A 28 -10.22 -0.68 3.68
N SER A 29 -9.22 0.15 4.00
CA SER A 29 -8.79 0.48 5.37
C SER A 29 -8.51 -0.76 6.23
N ASN A 30 -7.93 -1.81 5.64
CA ASN A 30 -7.66 -3.09 6.30
C ASN A 30 -6.31 -3.67 5.88
N CYS A 31 -5.82 -4.68 6.58
CA CYS A 31 -4.63 -5.43 6.21
C CYS A 31 -5.00 -6.55 5.22
N ASP A 32 -4.42 -6.51 4.03
CA ASP A 32 -4.63 -7.50 2.98
C ASP A 32 -3.30 -7.96 2.38
N TRP A 33 -3.36 -8.97 1.51
CA TRP A 33 -2.21 -9.52 0.82
C TRP A 33 -1.59 -8.52 -0.14
N LYS A 34 -0.27 -8.59 -0.32
CA LYS A 34 0.51 -7.65 -1.16
C LYS A 34 -0.06 -7.51 -2.58
N GLU A 35 -0.61 -8.58 -3.13
CA GLU A 35 -1.18 -8.64 -4.47
C GLU A 35 -2.52 -7.91 -4.60
N SER A 36 -3.23 -7.76 -3.47
CA SER A 36 -4.53 -7.08 -3.36
C SER A 36 -4.34 -5.58 -3.09
N VAL A 37 -3.28 -5.21 -2.38
CA VAL A 37 -3.03 -3.83 -1.99
C VAL A 37 -2.43 -3.01 -3.14
N ASN A 38 -3.08 -1.90 -3.51
CA ASN A 38 -2.60 -1.00 -4.57
C ASN A 38 -1.49 -0.01 -4.12
N ARG A 39 -0.90 -0.26 -2.95
CA ARG A 39 0.08 0.63 -2.31
C ARG A 39 1.48 0.29 -2.78
N LYS A 40 2.23 1.31 -3.24
CA LYS A 40 3.62 1.15 -3.71
C LYS A 40 4.60 0.96 -2.55
N CYS A 41 4.66 -0.27 -2.05
CA CYS A 41 5.43 -0.64 -0.88
C CYS A 41 6.90 -0.99 -1.13
N ASP A 42 7.26 -1.21 -2.40
CA ASP A 42 8.56 -1.73 -2.81
C ASP A 42 9.58 -0.64 -3.20
N GLN A 43 9.31 0.64 -2.94
CA GLN A 43 10.15 1.75 -3.43
C GLN A 43 11.29 2.14 -2.47
N ILE A 44 11.93 1.17 -1.81
CA ILE A 44 13.17 1.40 -1.03
C ILE A 44 14.32 0.52 -1.57
N THR A 45 14.38 0.23 -2.88
CA THR A 45 15.63 -0.26 -3.48
C THR A 45 15.64 -0.06 -4.98
N LYS A 46 16.27 1.04 -5.39
CA LYS A 46 17.14 1.23 -6.58
C LYS A 46 16.93 2.64 -7.10
N GLY A 47 18.01 3.41 -7.09
CA GLY A 47 18.00 4.85 -7.29
C GLY A 47 17.25 5.31 -8.53
N PHE A 48 16.60 6.46 -8.39
CA PHE A 48 16.47 7.45 -9.45
C PHE A 48 16.00 6.92 -10.81
N ALA A 49 14.73 6.53 -10.91
CA ALA A 49 13.97 6.53 -12.17
C ALA A 49 12.50 6.84 -11.88
N VAL A 50 12.22 8.14 -11.73
CA VAL A 50 10.85 8.66 -11.74
C VAL A 50 10.39 8.77 -13.19
N ASN A 51 9.78 7.72 -13.72
CA ASN A 51 8.80 7.86 -14.79
C ASN A 51 7.42 7.54 -14.21
N SER A 52 6.68 8.63 -14.08
CA SER A 52 5.31 8.78 -13.61
C SER A 52 4.34 7.80 -14.27
N GLU A 53 4.15 6.63 -13.69
CA GLU A 53 2.93 5.84 -13.84
C GLU A 53 2.68 5.11 -12.51
N TYR A 54 1.86 5.74 -11.67
CA TYR A 54 0.90 5.02 -10.84
C TYR A 54 0.30 3.88 -11.67
N PRO A 55 0.12 2.64 -11.18
CA PRO A 55 -0.64 1.66 -11.93
C PRO A 55 -2.09 2.17 -11.93
N ALA A 56 -2.43 2.98 -12.94
CA ALA A 56 -3.74 2.93 -13.51
C ALA A 56 -3.91 1.46 -13.91
N SER A 57 -4.70 0.74 -13.12
CA SER A 57 -5.52 -0.38 -13.54
C SER A 57 -5.25 -0.77 -14.99
N THR A 58 -4.33 -1.70 -15.22
CA THR A 58 -4.16 -2.31 -16.53
C THR A 58 -5.41 -3.14 -16.78
N SER A 59 -6.45 -2.48 -17.28
CA SER A 59 -7.63 -3.14 -17.80
C SER A 59 -7.18 -3.92 -19.02
N SER A 60 -6.92 -5.21 -18.81
CA SER A 60 -6.81 -6.20 -19.87
C SER A 60 -8.04 -6.08 -20.76
N THR A 61 -7.86 -5.58 -21.99
CA THR A 61 -8.78 -5.90 -23.07
C THR A 61 -8.12 -6.99 -23.90
N HIS A 62 -8.57 -8.21 -23.66
CA HIS A 62 -8.49 -9.31 -24.61
C HIS A 62 -9.29 -8.92 -25.86
N ILE A 63 -8.66 -8.91 -27.03
CA ILE A 63 -9.14 -9.34 -28.37
C ILE A 63 -8.05 -9.04 -29.40
#